data_AF-A0A7C7GAJ7-F1
#
_entry.id   AF-A0A7C7GAJ7-F1
#
_cell.length_a   1.000
_cell.length_b   1.000
_cell.length_c   1.000
_cell.angle_alpha   90.00
_cell.angle_beta   90.00
_cell.angle_gamma   90.00
#
_symmetry.space_group_name_H-M   'P 1'
#
loop_
_entity.id
_entity.type
_entity.pdbx_description
1 polymer ?
#
loop_
_entity_poly.entity_id
_entity_poly.type
_entity_poly.pdbx_seq_one_letter_code
_entity_poly.pdbx_strand_id
1 'polypeptide(L)' 'MTHRYKQEFIQFALDLEVLRFGKFTLKSGRISPYFFNS' A
#
# COMPACT_ATOMS: atom_id res chain seq x y z
N MET A 1 4.51 2.94 23.46
CA MET A 1 4.16 4.14 22.67
C MET A 1 3.46 3.67 21.40
N THR A 2 2.14 3.60 21.40
CA THR A 2 1.35 3.00 20.31
C THR A 2 1.37 3.94 19.11
N HIS A 3 1.95 3.52 17.99
CA HIS A 3 2.12 4.33 16.78
C HIS A 3 0.81 4.50 15.99
N ARG A 4 -0.17 5.21 16.59
CA ARG A 4 -1.51 5.42 16.00
C ARG A 4 -1.46 6.03 14.60
N TYR A 5 -0.57 6.99 14.38
CA TYR A 5 -0.41 7.65 13.09
C TYR A 5 -0.05 6.68 11.95
N LYS A 6 0.66 5.59 12.21
CA LYS A 6 1.02 4.59 11.18
C LYS A 6 -0.21 3.82 10.72
N GLN A 7 -1.06 3.44 11.68
CA GLN A 7 -2.31 2.72 11.40
C GLN A 7 -3.30 3.62 10.66
N GLU A 8 -3.46 4.86 11.13
CA GLU A 8 -4.33 5.87 10.52
C GLU A 8 -3.88 6.18 9.07
N PHE A 9 -2.56 6.29 8.82
CA PHE A 9 -2.02 6.48 7.47
C PHE A 9 -2.30 5.30 6.54
N ILE A 10 -2.08 4.05 7.01
CA ILE A 10 -2.36 2.86 6.20
C ILE A 10 -3.85 2.77 5.88
N GLN A 11 -4.72 3.02 6.87
CA GLN A 11 -6.17 3.00 6.64
C GLN A 11 -6.58 4.06 5.62
N PHE A 12 -6.09 5.29 5.76
CA PHE A 12 -6.34 6.36 4.80
C PHE A 12 -5.87 6.01 3.37
N ALA A 13 -4.69 5.40 3.24
CA ALA A 13 -4.16 4.96 1.96
C ALA A 13 -4.97 3.81 1.33
N LEU A 14 -5.57 2.94 2.15
CA LEU A 14 -6.50 1.92 1.69
C LEU A 14 -7.84 2.53 1.25
N ASP A 15 -8.37 3.48 2.04
CA ASP A 15 -9.66 4.14 1.77
C ASP A 15 -9.61 4.97 0.48
N LEU A 16 -8.46 5.56 0.15
CA LEU A 16 -8.24 6.26 -1.12
C LEU A 16 -7.86 5.35 -2.29
N GLU A 17 -7.77 4.03 -2.07
CA GLU A 17 -7.34 3.03 -3.06
C GLU A 17 -5.94 3.28 -3.66
N VAL A 18 -5.13 4.13 -3.02
CA VAL A 18 -3.74 4.38 -3.41
C VAL A 18 -2.84 3.23 -3.01
N LEU A 19 -3.17 2.51 -1.92
CA LEU A 19 -2.53 1.25 -1.54
C LEU A 19 -3.46 0.08 -1.85
N ARG A 20 -2.98 -0.90 -2.63
CA ARG A 20 -3.73 -2.11 -2.97
C ARG A 20 -2.89 -3.36 -2.75
N PHE A 21 -3.50 -4.40 -2.19
CA PHE A 21 -2.88 -5.72 -2.00
C PHE A 21 -3.34 -6.70 -3.09
N GLY A 22 -2.42 -7.55 -3.54
CA GLY A 22 -2.65 -8.45 -4.68
C GLY A 22 -1.34 -8.78 -5.40
N LYS A 23 -1.42 -9.42 -6.56
CA LYS A 23 -0.23 -9.77 -7.34
C LYS A 23 0.00 -8.74 -8.44
N PHE A 24 1.04 -7.91 -8.31
CA PHE A 24 1.36 -6.85 -9.24
C PHE A 24 2.74 -7.05 -9.87
N THR A 25 2.83 -6.89 -11.19
CA THR A 25 4.12 -6.87 -11.89
C THR A 25 4.61 -5.43 -11.98
N LEU A 26 5.76 -5.14 -11.39
CA LEU A 26 6.38 -3.82 -11.41
C LEU A 26 7.13 -3.60 -12.73
N LYS A 27 7.49 -2.34 -13.03
CA LYS A 27 8.28 -1.98 -14.23
C LYS A 27 9.64 -2.70 -14.29
N SER A 28 10.18 -3.11 -13.14
CA SER A 28 11.41 -3.90 -13.04
C SER A 28 11.21 -5.39 -13.36
N GLY A 29 9.99 -5.84 -13.66
CA GLY A 29 9.64 -7.25 -13.86
C GLY A 29 9.42 -8.03 -12.55
N ARG A 30 9.66 -7.42 -11.39
CA ARG A 30 9.41 -8.06 -10.08
C ARG A 30 7.92 -8.19 -9.80
N ILE A 31 7.55 -9.28 -9.12
CA ILE A 31 6.20 -9.46 -8.60
C ILE A 31 6.13 -8.93 -7.17
N SER A 32 5.24 -7.99 -6.94
CA SER A 32 4.96 -7.39 -5.63
C SER A 32 3.60 -7.84 -5.11
N PRO A 33 3.47 -8.14 -3.79
CA PRO A 33 2.20 -8.47 -3.15
C PRO A 33 1.33 -7.24 -2.86
N TYR A 34 1.82 -6.05 -3.19
CA TYR A 34 1.07 -4.80 -3.11
C TYR A 34 1.53 -3.80 -4.18
N PHE A 35 0.70 -2.80 -4.45
CA PHE A 35 1.01 -1.68 -5.31
C PHE A 35 0.59 -0.37 -4.63
N PHE A 36 1.48 0.63 -4.70
CA PHE A 36 1.20 1.98 -4.23
C PHE A 36 1.12 2.90 -5.45
N ASN A 37 -0.06 3.47 -5.68
CA ASN A 37 -0.32 4.46 -6.70
C ASN A 37 -0.07 5.86 -6.10
N SER A 38 1.14 6.38 -6.29
CA SER A 38 1.55 7.73 -5.86
C SER A 38 1.43 8.74 -6.98
#